data_AF-A0A1E5GY94-F1
#
_entry.id   AF-A0A1E5GY94-F1
#
_cell.length_a   1.000
_cell.length_b   1.000
_cell.length_c   1.000
_cell.angle_alpha   90.00
_cell.angle_beta   90.00
_cell.angle_gamma   90.00
#
_symmetry.space_group_name_H-M   'P 1'
#
loop_
_entity.id
_entity.type
_entity.pdbx_description
1 polymer ?
#
loop_
_entity_poly.entity_id
_entity_poly.type
_entity_poly.pdbx_seq_one_letter_code
_entity_poly.pdbx_strand_id
1 'polypeptide(L)'
;MLEIGKKIKELRQSKKMTQKALADILNVTPQAVSKWERNESYPDIEMLVKLSDYFNVSTDELLGTKSQSVFDSLYSKLKGRTQMSKVQNHSPKERSNREEQQKKIIIFDMAFSFISDKGLMQTQVLSHKLSLLMKQQEQAINIDVYNSKLIDRYGDQADVILLTPTFSYAKAELEKKFPETPVLAISKKQYGMLDVEKLYDEIIGVLGSVGS
;
A
#
# COMPACT_ATOMS: atom_id res chain seq x y z
N MET A 1 -23.77 13.10 13.98
CA MET A 1 -23.15 12.67 15.27
C MET A 1 -22.07 11.65 14.91
N LEU A 2 -20.95 11.61 15.63
CA LEU A 2 -19.87 10.65 15.33
C LEU A 2 -20.35 9.23 15.69
N GLU A 3 -20.36 8.30 14.73
CA GLU A 3 -20.86 6.92 14.88
C GLU A 3 -19.77 5.94 15.36
N ILE A 4 -18.81 6.44 16.14
CA ILE A 4 -17.61 5.69 16.52
C ILE A 4 -17.91 4.44 17.35
N GLY A 5 -18.88 4.49 18.27
CA GLY A 5 -19.24 3.33 19.09
C GLY A 5 -19.70 2.14 18.27
N LYS A 6 -20.51 2.41 17.23
CA LYS A 6 -20.97 1.40 16.28
C LYS A 6 -19.79 0.79 15.52
N LYS A 7 -18.87 1.62 15.05
CA LYS A 7 -17.68 1.16 14.30
C LYS A 7 -16.74 0.32 15.17
N ILE A 8 -16.49 0.71 16.42
CA ILE A 8 -15.70 -0.10 17.38
C ILE A 8 -16.33 -1.49 17.55
N LYS A 9 -17.65 -1.53 17.75
CA LYS A 9 -18.39 -2.79 17.91
C LYS A 9 -18.29 -3.68 16.67
N GLU A 10 -18.46 -3.12 15.48
CA GLU A 10 -18.34 -3.83 14.21
C GLU A 10 -16.93 -4.42 14.02
N LEU A 11 -15.88 -3.62 14.26
CA LEU A 11 -14.49 -4.05 14.14
C LEU A 11 -14.11 -5.13 15.18
N ARG A 12 -14.61 -5.00 16.41
CA ARG A 12 -14.43 -6.03 17.43
C ARG A 12 -15.10 -7.36 17.04
N GLN A 13 -16.33 -7.28 16.54
CA GLN A 13 -17.11 -8.45 16.14
C GLN A 13 -16.53 -9.13 14.90
N SER A 14 -15.98 -8.39 13.94
CA SER A 14 -15.32 -8.96 12.76
C SER A 14 -14.09 -9.81 13.14
N LYS A 15 -13.40 -9.44 14.23
CA LYS A 15 -12.33 -10.23 14.84
C LYS A 15 -12.81 -11.30 15.83
N LYS A 16 -14.13 -11.52 15.97
CA LYS A 16 -14.77 -12.48 16.90
C LYS A 16 -14.36 -12.30 18.37
N MET A 17 -14.11 -11.07 18.80
CA MET A 17 -13.66 -10.77 20.15
C MET A 17 -14.80 -10.41 21.10
N THR A 18 -14.62 -10.66 22.39
CA THR A 18 -15.49 -10.12 23.45
C THR A 18 -15.07 -8.70 23.82
N GLN A 19 -15.95 -7.92 24.47
CA GLN A 19 -15.60 -6.59 24.98
C GLN A 19 -14.45 -6.67 26.00
N LYS A 20 -14.42 -7.73 26.81
CA LYS A 20 -13.32 -8.01 27.75
C LYS A 20 -11.99 -8.21 27.02
N ALA A 21 -11.97 -9.04 25.98
CA ALA A 21 -10.75 -9.29 25.22
C ALA A 21 -10.19 -8.01 24.56
N LEU A 22 -11.06 -7.12 24.07
CA LEU A 22 -10.62 -5.83 23.55
C LEU A 22 -10.09 -4.91 24.65
N ALA A 23 -10.75 -4.90 25.81
CA ALA A 23 -10.34 -4.11 26.96
C ALA A 23 -8.97 -4.53 27.49
N ASP A 24 -8.71 -5.83 27.56
CA ASP A 24 -7.43 -6.41 27.98
C ASP A 24 -6.28 -5.96 27.05
N ILE A 25 -6.51 -5.91 25.74
CA ILE A 25 -5.52 -5.46 24.75
C ILE A 25 -5.24 -3.96 24.86
N LEU A 26 -6.29 -3.17 25.10
CA LEU A 26 -6.17 -1.71 25.20
C LEU A 26 -5.75 -1.24 26.61
N ASN A 27 -5.61 -2.17 27.55
CA ASN A 27 -5.35 -1.91 28.96
C ASN A 27 -6.38 -0.95 29.59
N VAL A 28 -7.67 -1.23 29.35
CA VAL A 28 -8.81 -0.49 29.89
C VAL A 28 -9.81 -1.44 30.53
N THR A 29 -10.86 -0.90 31.14
CA THR A 29 -11.94 -1.74 31.72
C THR A 29 -12.91 -2.20 30.63
N PRO A 30 -13.47 -3.43 30.72
CA PRO A 30 -14.54 -3.87 29.82
C PRO A 30 -15.75 -2.92 29.79
N GLN A 31 -16.02 -2.26 30.92
CA GLN A 31 -17.05 -1.23 31.05
C GLN A 31 -16.76 -0.02 30.17
N ALA A 32 -15.50 0.41 30.05
CA ALA A 32 -15.12 1.51 29.16
C ALA A 32 -15.46 1.16 27.70
N VAL A 33 -15.05 -0.02 27.24
CA VAL A 33 -15.38 -0.53 25.89
C VAL A 33 -16.90 -0.60 25.68
N SER A 34 -17.65 -1.11 26.66
CA SER A 34 -19.11 -1.17 26.56
C SER A 34 -19.75 0.22 26.47
N LYS A 35 -19.24 1.20 27.21
CA LYS A 35 -19.75 2.58 27.15
C LYS A 35 -19.43 3.22 25.80
N TRP A 36 -18.25 2.98 25.25
CA TRP A 36 -17.90 3.43 23.90
C TRP A 36 -18.83 2.84 22.85
N GLU A 37 -19.04 1.53 22.88
CA GLU A 37 -19.90 0.84 21.90
C GLU A 37 -21.38 1.24 21.96
N ARG A 38 -21.84 1.79 23.10
CA ARG A 38 -23.20 2.32 23.30
C ARG A 38 -23.30 3.84 23.14
N ASN A 39 -22.22 4.50 22.72
CA ASN A 39 -22.14 5.97 22.62
C ASN A 39 -22.43 6.71 23.95
N GLU A 40 -22.21 6.06 25.10
CA GLU A 40 -22.39 6.66 26.43
C GLU A 40 -21.16 7.46 26.87
N SER A 41 -20.01 7.17 26.27
CA SER A 41 -18.76 7.92 26.42
C SER A 41 -17.91 7.72 25.17
N TYR A 42 -16.87 8.53 24.99
CA TYR A 42 -15.96 8.41 23.86
C TYR A 42 -14.58 7.94 24.31
N PRO A 43 -13.86 7.17 23.48
CA PRO A 43 -12.44 6.96 23.70
C PRO A 43 -11.70 8.31 23.64
N ASP A 44 -10.70 8.49 24.50
CA ASP A 44 -9.82 9.66 24.40
C ASP A 44 -8.88 9.54 23.20
N ILE A 45 -8.07 10.57 22.96
CA ILE A 45 -7.14 10.64 21.82
C ILE A 45 -6.16 9.46 21.81
N GLU A 46 -5.66 9.06 22.98
CA GLU A 46 -4.71 7.94 23.07
C GLU A 46 -5.40 6.62 22.69
N MET A 47 -6.62 6.41 23.18
CA MET A 47 -7.41 5.22 22.86
C MET A 47 -7.82 5.19 21.39
N LEU A 48 -8.09 6.35 20.77
CA LEU A 48 -8.36 6.43 19.34
C LEU A 48 -7.18 5.92 18.50
N VAL A 49 -5.95 6.31 18.85
CA VAL A 49 -4.73 5.82 18.18
C VAL A 49 -4.53 4.32 18.40
N LYS A 50 -4.69 3.84 19.64
CA LYS A 50 -4.56 2.40 19.93
C LYS A 50 -5.63 1.57 19.21
N LEU A 51 -6.85 2.07 19.12
CA LEU A 51 -7.93 1.42 18.38
C LEU A 51 -7.64 1.41 16.87
N SER A 52 -7.17 2.52 16.30
CA SER A 52 -6.82 2.62 14.88
C SER A 52 -5.71 1.64 14.52
N ASP A 53 -4.66 1.57 15.34
CA ASP A 53 -3.54 0.66 15.15
C ASP A 53 -3.96 -0.80 15.31
N TYR A 54 -4.73 -1.11 16.37
CA TYR A 54 -5.18 -2.47 16.65
C TYR A 54 -6.10 -3.04 15.56
N PHE A 55 -7.01 -2.21 15.03
CA PHE A 55 -7.92 -2.60 13.97
C PHE A 55 -7.36 -2.38 12.56
N ASN A 56 -6.18 -1.77 12.44
CA ASN A 56 -5.53 -1.43 11.18
C ASN A 56 -6.47 -0.61 10.27
N VAL A 57 -7.06 0.45 10.83
CA VAL A 57 -7.94 1.42 10.17
C VAL A 57 -7.44 2.84 10.45
N SER A 58 -7.80 3.83 9.63
CA SER A 58 -7.50 5.22 9.96
C SER A 58 -8.44 5.77 11.05
N THR A 59 -8.01 6.82 11.76
CA THR A 59 -8.86 7.51 12.74
C THR A 59 -10.13 8.08 12.09
N ASP A 60 -10.04 8.57 10.85
CA ASP A 60 -11.22 9.03 10.08
C ASP A 60 -12.23 7.90 9.82
N GLU A 61 -11.74 6.71 9.50
CA GLU A 61 -12.60 5.54 9.34
C GLU A 61 -13.22 5.11 10.67
N LEU A 62 -12.48 5.21 11.78
CA LEU A 62 -12.99 4.91 13.12
C LEU A 62 -14.07 5.92 13.56
N LEU A 63 -13.89 7.20 13.22
CA LEU A 63 -14.81 8.30 13.53
C LEU A 63 -16.06 8.34 12.63
N GLY A 64 -16.08 7.55 11.56
CA GLY A 64 -17.19 7.52 10.60
C GLY A 64 -17.24 8.77 9.71
N THR A 65 -16.12 9.47 9.54
CA THR A 65 -16.02 10.72 8.76
C THR A 65 -15.71 10.49 7.28
N LYS A 66 -15.93 9.29 6.74
CA LYS A 66 -15.94 9.09 5.28
C LYS A 66 -17.09 9.91 4.68
N SER A 67 -16.79 11.15 4.28
CA SER A 67 -17.54 11.83 3.24
C SER A 67 -17.67 10.83 2.09
N GLN A 68 -18.90 10.50 1.72
CA GLN A 68 -19.17 9.63 0.59
C GLN A 68 -18.48 10.26 -0.61
N SER A 69 -17.31 9.74 -0.95
CA SER A 69 -16.49 10.34 -1.97
C SER A 69 -17.27 10.22 -3.27
N VAL A 70 -17.31 11.30 -4.05
CA VAL A 70 -17.84 11.24 -5.42
C VAL A 70 -17.18 10.08 -6.16
N PHE A 71 -15.92 9.78 -5.88
CA PHE A 71 -15.22 8.62 -6.40
C PHE A 71 -15.84 7.28 -5.99
N ASP A 72 -16.27 7.08 -4.74
CA ASP A 72 -16.92 5.82 -4.33
C ASP A 72 -18.22 5.57 -5.12
N SER A 73 -18.97 6.64 -5.36
CA SER A 73 -20.19 6.58 -6.18
C SER A 73 -19.87 6.28 -7.66
N LEU A 74 -18.76 6.78 -8.19
CA LEU A 74 -18.31 6.52 -9.56
C LEU A 74 -17.75 5.10 -9.71
N TYR A 75 -16.95 4.63 -8.75
CA TYR A 75 -16.43 3.26 -8.72
C TYR A 75 -17.54 2.21 -8.62
N SER A 76 -18.60 2.49 -7.85
CA SER A 76 -19.76 1.58 -7.78
C SER A 76 -20.56 1.51 -9.09
N LYS A 77 -20.61 2.59 -9.86
CA LYS A 77 -21.24 2.61 -11.21
C LYS A 77 -20.40 1.87 -12.25
N LEU A 78 -19.07 1.91 -12.15
CA LEU A 78 -18.16 1.17 -13.03
C LEU A 78 -18.24 -0.36 -12.80
N LYS A 79 -18.53 -0.81 -11.57
CA LYS A 79 -18.73 -2.24 -11.24
C LYS A 79 -19.92 -2.91 -11.95
N GLY A 80 -20.81 -2.15 -12.58
CA GLY A 80 -21.92 -2.68 -13.38
C GLY A 80 -21.52 -3.32 -14.71
N ARG A 81 -20.25 -3.26 -15.15
CA ARG A 81 -19.84 -3.70 -16.50
C ARG A 81 -18.68 -4.71 -16.59
N THR A 82 -18.02 -5.07 -15.50
CA THR A 82 -16.93 -6.05 -15.58
C THR A 82 -16.89 -6.91 -14.32
N GLN A 83 -17.22 -8.19 -14.48
CA GLN A 83 -16.88 -9.23 -13.50
C GLN A 83 -15.36 -9.36 -13.46
N MET A 84 -14.73 -9.07 -12.33
CA MET A 84 -13.50 -9.75 -11.90
C MET A 84 -13.39 -9.82 -10.38
N SER A 85 -12.77 -10.92 -9.99
CA SER A 85 -12.63 -11.64 -8.73
C SER A 85 -12.09 -10.83 -7.55
N LYS A 86 -12.54 -11.21 -6.34
CA LYS A 86 -11.93 -10.85 -5.05
C LYS A 86 -10.42 -11.14 -5.08
N VAL A 87 -9.58 -10.11 -4.92
CA VAL A 87 -8.18 -10.30 -4.53
C VAL A 87 -8.17 -10.66 -3.05
N GLN A 88 -7.87 -11.93 -2.75
CA GLN A 88 -7.71 -12.44 -1.40
C GLN A 88 -6.38 -11.95 -0.82
N ASN A 89 -6.42 -11.48 0.42
CA ASN A 89 -5.26 -11.32 1.27
C ASN A 89 -4.64 -12.70 1.53
N HIS A 90 -3.46 -12.99 0.96
CA HIS A 90 -2.68 -14.15 1.37
C HIS A 90 -1.63 -13.75 2.40
N SER A 91 -1.76 -14.34 3.59
CA SER A 91 -0.67 -14.48 4.57
C SER A 91 0.43 -15.39 4.02
N PRO A 92 1.67 -15.32 4.53
CA PRO A 92 2.81 -16.03 3.96
C PRO A 92 2.81 -17.50 4.38
N LYS A 93 2.86 -18.42 3.42
CA LYS A 93 3.48 -19.74 3.57
C LYS A 93 3.72 -20.40 2.21
N GLU A 94 4.83 -21.14 2.18
CA GLU A 94 5.25 -22.13 1.17
C GLU A 94 6.22 -21.63 0.08
N ARG A 95 7.51 -21.80 0.42
CA ARG A 95 8.58 -22.06 -0.55
C ARG A 95 8.33 -23.42 -1.20
N SER A 96 8.16 -23.48 -2.51
CA SER A 96 8.95 -24.30 -3.44
C SER A 96 8.27 -24.37 -4.80
N ASN A 97 8.83 -23.70 -5.79
CA ASN A 97 9.30 -24.31 -7.04
C ASN A 97 9.80 -23.18 -7.95
N ARG A 98 10.91 -23.45 -8.64
CA ARG A 98 11.50 -22.56 -9.65
C ARG A 98 10.57 -22.51 -10.86
N GLU A 99 9.53 -21.68 -10.77
CA GLU A 99 8.84 -21.15 -11.94
C GLU A 99 9.74 -20.04 -12.52
N GLU A 100 9.88 -19.99 -13.84
CA GLU A 100 10.66 -18.99 -14.56
C GLU A 100 10.41 -17.60 -13.97
N GLN A 101 11.40 -17.08 -13.22
CA GLN A 101 11.17 -15.97 -12.32
C GLN A 101 11.01 -14.70 -13.16
N GLN A 102 9.75 -14.35 -13.42
CA GLN A 102 9.39 -13.15 -14.18
C GLN A 102 10.03 -11.95 -13.49
N LYS A 103 10.89 -11.22 -14.22
CA LYS A 103 11.63 -10.09 -13.67
C LYS A 103 10.67 -9.09 -13.02
N LYS A 104 11.06 -8.54 -11.88
CA LYS A 104 10.23 -7.72 -11.01
C LYS A 104 10.88 -6.36 -10.77
N ILE A 105 10.16 -5.31 -11.16
CA ILE A 105 10.50 -3.93 -10.84
C ILE A 105 9.64 -3.48 -9.66
N ILE A 106 10.25 -2.83 -8.68
CA ILE A 106 9.53 -2.31 -7.53
C ILE A 106 9.76 -0.81 -7.39
N ILE A 107 8.67 -0.04 -7.44
CA ILE A 107 8.68 1.40 -7.21
C ILE A 107 8.38 1.68 -5.73
N PHE A 108 9.29 2.35 -5.03
CA PHE A 108 9.07 2.84 -3.68
C PHE A 108 8.72 4.32 -3.67
N ASP A 109 7.54 4.61 -3.14
CA ASP A 109 7.02 5.96 -2.96
C ASP A 109 6.93 6.30 -1.47
N MET A 110 7.44 7.46 -1.08
CA MET A 110 7.32 7.97 0.29
C MET A 110 5.90 8.41 0.62
N ALA A 111 5.14 8.87 -0.37
CA ALA A 111 3.89 9.57 -0.12
C ALA A 111 2.74 8.59 0.17
N PHE A 112 2.29 8.57 1.43
CA PHE A 112 0.91 8.22 1.73
C PHE A 112 0.05 9.45 1.48
N SER A 113 -0.80 9.39 0.46
CA SER A 113 -1.89 10.34 0.30
C SER A 113 -3.10 9.83 1.08
N PHE A 114 -3.88 10.73 1.68
CA PHE A 114 -5.22 10.43 2.22
C PHE A 114 -6.19 9.77 1.19
N ILE A 115 -5.77 9.64 -0.07
CA ILE A 115 -6.56 9.18 -1.22
C ILE A 115 -6.32 7.69 -1.56
N SER A 116 -5.16 7.09 -1.24
CA SER A 116 -4.88 5.68 -1.59
C SER A 116 -3.77 5.03 -0.76
N ASP A 117 -4.03 3.79 -0.33
CA ASP A 117 -3.06 2.90 0.34
C ASP A 117 -1.96 2.38 -0.59
N LYS A 118 -2.05 2.69 -1.90
CA LYS A 118 -1.09 2.26 -2.94
C LYS A 118 -0.11 3.36 -3.38
N GLY A 119 -0.02 4.49 -2.66
CA GLY A 119 0.85 5.62 -3.00
C GLY A 119 0.16 6.70 -3.86
N LEU A 120 0.93 7.66 -4.39
CA LEU A 120 0.35 8.76 -5.19
C LEU A 120 -0.31 8.24 -6.47
N MET A 121 -1.45 8.85 -6.84
CA MET A 121 -2.13 8.54 -8.10
C MET A 121 -1.20 8.71 -9.31
N GLN A 122 -0.28 9.68 -9.25
CA GLN A 122 0.72 9.88 -10.28
C GLN A 122 1.68 8.70 -10.41
N THR A 123 2.16 8.13 -9.30
CA THR A 123 2.98 6.90 -9.29
C THR A 123 2.22 5.72 -9.88
N GLN A 124 0.93 5.59 -9.55
CA GLN A 124 0.07 4.54 -10.11
C GLN A 124 -0.08 4.70 -11.62
N VAL A 125 -0.37 5.91 -12.11
CA VAL A 125 -0.48 6.20 -13.55
C VAL A 125 0.84 5.93 -14.26
N LEU A 126 1.97 6.35 -13.68
CA LEU A 126 3.30 6.08 -14.23
C LEU A 126 3.55 4.57 -14.33
N SER A 127 3.32 3.82 -13.25
CA SER A 127 3.52 2.36 -13.21
C SER A 127 2.67 1.65 -14.24
N HIS A 128 1.42 2.10 -14.42
CA HIS A 128 0.51 1.51 -15.40
C HIS A 128 0.97 1.79 -16.83
N LYS A 129 1.31 3.04 -17.16
CA LYS A 129 1.87 3.40 -18.47
C LYS A 129 3.14 2.60 -18.77
N LEU A 130 4.04 2.48 -17.80
CA LEU A 130 5.26 1.72 -17.94
C LEU A 130 4.96 0.23 -18.17
N SER A 131 3.99 -0.35 -17.44
CA SER A 131 3.58 -1.75 -17.64
C SER A 131 2.99 -2.01 -19.03
N LEU A 132 2.23 -1.05 -19.58
CA LEU A 132 1.71 -1.14 -20.95
C LEU A 132 2.85 -1.09 -21.97
N LEU A 133 3.81 -0.19 -21.78
CA LEU A 133 4.98 -0.08 -22.65
C LEU A 133 5.82 -1.38 -22.61
N MET A 134 6.10 -1.90 -21.42
CA MET A 134 6.81 -3.18 -21.25
C MET A 134 6.11 -4.32 -21.99
N LYS A 135 4.79 -4.42 -21.87
CA LYS A 135 3.98 -5.41 -22.58
C LYS A 135 4.03 -5.22 -24.10
N GLN A 136 4.02 -3.97 -24.58
CA GLN A 136 4.11 -3.64 -26.00
C GLN A 136 5.49 -3.99 -26.59
N GLN A 137 6.54 -3.95 -25.76
CA GLN A 137 7.91 -4.35 -26.11
C GLN A 137 8.21 -5.83 -25.80
N GLU A 138 7.16 -6.63 -25.57
CA GLU A 138 7.24 -8.07 -25.26
C GLU A 138 8.11 -8.42 -24.04
N GLN A 139 8.28 -7.47 -23.12
CA GLN A 139 9.03 -7.68 -21.88
C GLN A 139 8.14 -8.33 -20.82
N ALA A 140 8.50 -9.54 -20.39
CA ALA A 140 7.85 -10.23 -19.29
C ALA A 140 8.34 -9.67 -17.94
N ILE A 141 7.90 -8.46 -17.59
CA ILE A 141 8.31 -7.76 -16.36
C ILE A 141 7.09 -7.34 -15.55
N ASN A 142 7.08 -7.68 -14.27
CA ASN A 142 6.06 -7.26 -13.31
C ASN A 142 6.49 -5.96 -12.62
N ILE A 143 5.55 -5.03 -12.44
CA ILE A 143 5.81 -3.74 -11.78
C ILE A 143 4.89 -3.61 -10.57
N ASP A 144 5.49 -3.57 -9.39
CA ASP A 144 4.79 -3.32 -8.13
C ASP A 144 5.12 -1.92 -7.60
N VAL A 145 4.18 -1.33 -6.88
CA VAL A 145 4.35 -0.04 -6.19
C VAL A 145 4.08 -0.24 -4.71
N TYR A 146 5.05 0.13 -3.87
CA TYR A 146 4.94 0.05 -2.42
C TYR A 146 5.29 1.37 -1.74
N ASN A 147 4.82 1.52 -0.52
CA ASN A 147 5.32 2.58 0.34
C ASN A 147 6.77 2.30 0.75
N SER A 148 7.60 3.36 0.86
CA SER A 148 9.00 3.27 1.28
C SER A 148 9.22 2.52 2.60
N LYS A 149 8.26 2.55 3.54
CA LYS A 149 8.33 1.77 4.80
C LYS A 149 8.41 0.26 4.60
N LEU A 150 7.99 -0.23 3.44
CA LEU A 150 7.98 -1.65 3.12
C LEU A 150 9.22 -2.11 2.34
N ILE A 151 10.23 -1.23 2.17
CA ILE A 151 11.43 -1.55 1.41
C ILE A 151 12.23 -2.71 2.00
N ASP A 152 12.27 -2.84 3.31
CA ASP A 152 12.93 -3.95 4.00
C ASP A 152 12.19 -5.28 3.81
N ARG A 153 10.91 -5.24 3.42
CA ARG A 153 10.08 -6.43 3.21
C ARG A 153 10.12 -6.91 1.76
N TYR A 154 10.16 -5.98 0.81
CA TYR A 154 10.00 -6.29 -0.61
C TYR A 154 11.22 -5.98 -1.47
N GLY A 155 12.21 -5.22 -0.96
CA GLY A 155 13.39 -4.80 -1.73
C GLY A 155 14.17 -5.97 -2.31
N ASP A 156 14.39 -7.04 -1.53
CA ASP A 156 15.10 -8.25 -1.97
C ASP A 156 14.40 -9.04 -3.09
N GLN A 157 13.13 -8.71 -3.39
CA GLN A 157 12.37 -9.36 -4.46
C GLN A 157 12.49 -8.61 -5.79
N ALA A 158 13.13 -7.43 -5.79
CA ALA A 158 13.26 -6.60 -6.97
C ALA A 158 14.50 -6.97 -7.78
N ASP A 159 14.33 -7.08 -9.09
CA ASP A 159 15.42 -7.04 -10.06
C ASP A 159 15.86 -5.59 -10.33
N VAL A 160 14.95 -4.61 -10.17
CA VAL A 160 15.27 -3.18 -10.17
C VAL A 160 14.42 -2.44 -9.15
N ILE A 161 15.05 -1.61 -8.35
CA ILE A 161 14.38 -0.69 -7.43
C ILE A 161 14.28 0.68 -8.09
N LEU A 162 13.06 1.22 -8.20
CA LEU A 162 12.81 2.59 -8.63
C LEU A 162 12.40 3.45 -7.44
N LEU A 163 13.01 4.62 -7.30
CA LEU A 163 12.67 5.60 -6.28
C LEU A 163 11.95 6.78 -6.94
N THR A 164 10.79 7.16 -6.39
CA THR A 164 10.12 8.39 -6.81
C THR A 164 10.99 9.62 -6.45
N PRO A 165 10.80 10.78 -7.09
CA PRO A 165 11.64 11.96 -6.82
C PRO A 165 11.64 12.37 -5.33
N THR A 166 10.53 12.18 -4.63
CA THR A 166 10.39 12.48 -3.20
C THR A 166 11.20 11.53 -2.30
N PHE A 167 11.52 10.33 -2.77
CA PHE A 167 12.32 9.34 -2.05
C PHE A 167 13.75 9.16 -2.59
N SER A 168 14.11 9.92 -3.64
CA SER A 168 15.41 9.82 -4.31
C SER A 168 16.64 9.99 -3.40
N TYR A 169 16.51 10.71 -2.27
CA TYR A 169 17.61 10.93 -1.32
C TYR A 169 18.09 9.62 -0.66
N ALA A 170 17.25 8.59 -0.61
CA ALA A 170 17.60 7.30 -0.01
C ALA A 170 18.47 6.43 -0.92
N LYS A 171 18.71 6.84 -2.18
CA LYS A 171 19.39 6.03 -3.18
C LYS A 171 20.73 5.46 -2.69
N ALA A 172 21.63 6.28 -2.17
CA ALA A 172 22.96 5.85 -1.75
C ALA A 172 22.94 4.86 -0.58
N GLU A 173 21.95 4.95 0.32
CA GLU A 173 21.77 3.99 1.41
C GLU A 173 21.23 2.65 0.89
N LEU A 174 20.30 2.72 -0.06
CA LEU A 174 19.69 1.54 -0.66
C LEU A 174 20.65 0.78 -1.59
N GLU A 175 21.52 1.48 -2.33
CA GLU A 175 22.60 0.85 -3.11
C GLU A 175 23.57 0.08 -2.20
N LYS A 176 23.86 0.60 -0.99
CA LYS A 176 24.67 -0.14 0.00
C LYS A 176 23.91 -1.33 0.59
N LYS A 177 22.59 -1.19 0.77
CA LYS A 177 21.74 -2.22 1.38
C LYS A 177 21.43 -3.37 0.43
N PHE A 178 21.24 -3.08 -0.85
CA PHE A 178 20.92 -4.02 -1.92
C PHE A 178 22.00 -3.96 -3.01
N PRO A 179 23.24 -4.44 -2.72
CA PRO A 179 24.38 -4.26 -3.62
C PRO A 179 24.22 -4.95 -4.99
N GLU A 180 23.43 -6.01 -5.06
CA GLU A 180 23.16 -6.78 -6.28
C GLU A 180 21.92 -6.28 -7.04
N THR A 181 21.18 -5.31 -6.49
CA THR A 181 19.94 -4.80 -7.08
C THR A 181 20.14 -3.36 -7.55
N PRO A 182 20.08 -3.09 -8.87
CA PRO A 182 20.12 -1.73 -9.39
C PRO A 182 19.06 -0.83 -8.75
N VAL A 183 19.50 0.32 -8.23
CA VAL A 183 18.62 1.36 -7.65
C VAL A 183 18.63 2.59 -8.55
N LEU A 184 17.49 2.89 -9.17
CA LEU A 184 17.31 4.07 -10.03
C LEU A 184 16.41 5.10 -9.36
N ALA A 185 16.76 6.37 -9.48
CA ALA A 185 15.91 7.47 -9.03
C ALA A 185 15.24 8.12 -10.24
N ILE A 186 13.91 8.10 -10.28
CA ILE A 186 13.14 8.73 -11.35
C ILE A 186 13.32 10.25 -11.24
N SER A 187 13.73 10.91 -12.33
CA SER A 187 13.89 12.37 -12.29
C SER A 187 12.55 13.08 -12.13
N LYS A 188 12.56 14.27 -11.52
CA LYS A 188 11.37 15.12 -11.39
C LYS A 188 10.70 15.40 -12.74
N LYS A 189 11.50 15.55 -13.81
CA LYS A 189 11.00 15.79 -15.17
C LYS A 189 10.27 14.55 -15.73
N GLN A 190 10.89 13.38 -15.66
CA GLN A 190 10.28 12.11 -16.11
C GLN A 190 8.98 11.82 -15.36
N TYR A 191 9.04 11.91 -14.02
CA TYR A 191 7.89 11.66 -13.15
C TYR A 191 6.75 12.67 -13.39
N GLY A 192 7.08 13.96 -13.54
CA GLY A 192 6.14 15.05 -13.80
C GLY A 192 5.42 14.94 -15.14
N MET A 193 6.16 14.59 -16.20
CA MET A 193 5.62 14.44 -17.56
C MET A 193 5.01 13.05 -17.83
N LEU A 194 5.19 12.10 -16.90
CA LEU A 194 4.87 10.68 -17.12
C LEU A 194 5.56 10.12 -18.37
N ASP A 195 6.80 10.53 -18.57
CA ASP A 195 7.66 10.10 -19.67
C ASP A 195 8.24 8.72 -19.33
N VAL A 196 7.57 7.68 -19.82
CA VAL A 196 7.90 6.27 -19.54
C VAL A 196 8.87 5.67 -20.55
N GLU A 197 9.08 6.29 -21.71
CA GLU A 197 10.00 5.77 -22.75
C GLU A 197 11.44 5.88 -22.28
N LYS A 198 11.85 7.06 -21.83
CA LYS A 198 13.20 7.24 -21.28
C LYS A 198 13.44 6.38 -20.04
N LEU A 199 12.44 6.24 -19.19
CA LEU A 199 12.52 5.41 -17.99
C LEU A 199 12.64 3.92 -18.36
N TYR A 200 11.94 3.46 -19.40
CA TYR A 200 12.07 2.12 -19.95
C TYR A 200 13.50 1.84 -20.41
N ASP A 201 14.11 2.73 -21.18
CA ASP A 201 15.48 2.55 -21.69
C ASP A 201 16.50 2.43 -20.55
N GLU A 202 16.37 3.28 -19.52
CA GLU A 202 17.21 3.23 -18.33
C GLU A 202 17.09 1.88 -17.58
N ILE A 203 15.86 1.38 -17.43
CA ILE A 203 15.55 0.12 -16.76
C ILE A 203 16.13 -1.07 -17.54
N ILE A 204 15.89 -1.14 -18.85
CA ILE A 204 16.37 -2.25 -19.67
C ILE A 204 17.90 -2.23 -19.75
N GLY A 205 18.51 -1.04 -19.79
CA GLY A 205 19.96 -0.88 -19.74
C GLY A 205 20.58 -1.54 -18.51
N VAL A 206 20.04 -1.29 -17.31
CA VAL A 206 20.56 -1.90 -16.07
C VAL A 206 20.19 -3.39 -15.95
N LEU A 207 19.02 -3.79 -16.44
CA LEU A 207 18.63 -5.22 -16.44
C LEU A 207 19.47 -6.06 -17.41
N GLY A 208 20.01 -5.45 -18.46
CA GLY A 208 20.92 -6.11 -19.41
C GLY A 208 22.35 -6.25 -18.88
N SER A 209 22.83 -5.28 -18.10
CA SER A 209 24.20 -5.30 -17.56
C SER A 209 24.41 -6.30 -16.42
N VAL A 210 23.35 -6.66 -15.68
CA VAL A 210 23.42 -7.60 -14.53
C VAL A 210 23.43 -9.08 -14.98
N GLY A 211 23.14 -9.36 -16.25
CA GLY A 211 23.06 -10.72 -16.81
C GLY A 211 24.20 -11.13 -17.75
N SER A 212 25.33 -10.39 -17.76
CA SER A 212 26.52 -10.66 -18.60
C SER A 212 27.69 -11.19 -17.79
#